data_AF-A0A976KMJ9-F1
#
_entry.id   AF-A0A976KMJ9-F1
#
_cell.length_a   1.000
_cell.length_b   1.000
_cell.length_c   1.000
_cell.angle_alpha   90.00
_cell.angle_beta   90.00
_cell.angle_gamma   90.00
#
_symmetry.space_group_name_H-M   'P 1'
#
loop_
_entity.id
_entity.type
_entity.pdbx_description
1 polymer ?
#
loop_
_entity_poly.entity_id
_entity_poly.type
_entity_poly.pdbx_seq_one_letter_code
_entity_poly.pdbx_strand_id
1 'polypeptide(L)'
;FFLLRYEDLRAQPEATLAKLLEFMGTPGTPEEIREAVEFSSYENMKKMEEKKTFWLSGGRMVPKDRDNPNTYKVRRAKVGGYRDYFDDEQVAQIEALVNDTLSPFFGYNSTA
;
A
#
# COMPACT_ATOMS: atom_id res chain seq x y z
N PHE A 1 -1.88 15.57 -14.12
CA PHE A 1 -2.03 15.05 -12.74
C PHE A 1 -2.49 13.60 -12.83
N PHE A 2 -2.03 12.72 -11.94
CA PHE A 2 -2.43 11.32 -11.88
C PHE A 2 -2.80 10.96 -10.45
N LEU A 3 -4.05 10.54 -10.23
CA LEU A 3 -4.50 10.06 -8.92
C LEU A 3 -4.13 8.60 -8.76
N LEU A 4 -3.28 8.29 -7.80
CA LEU A 4 -2.90 6.92 -7.46
C LEU A 4 -3.46 6.55 -6.09
N ARG A 5 -4.29 5.51 -6.02
CA ARG A 5 -4.82 4.96 -4.77
C ARG A 5 -4.10 3.66 -4.43
N TYR A 6 -3.83 3.47 -3.15
CA TYR A 6 -3.20 2.25 -2.65
C TYR A 6 -4.07 1.02 -2.92
N GLU A 7 -5.39 1.19 -2.82
CA GLU A 7 -6.39 0.16 -3.05
C GLU A 7 -6.37 -0.35 -4.49
N ASP A 8 -6.23 0.56 -5.47
CA ASP A 8 -6.13 0.20 -6.89
C ASP A 8 -4.83 -0.56 -7.18
N LEU A 9 -3.71 -0.10 -6.60
CA LEU A 9 -2.43 -0.84 -6.66
C LEU A 9 -2.53 -2.24 -6.04
N ARG A 10 -3.34 -2.42 -5.00
CA ARG A 10 -3.54 -3.74 -4.40
C ARG A 10 -4.49 -4.63 -5.19
N ALA A 11 -5.52 -4.06 -5.80
CA ALA A 11 -6.52 -4.79 -6.57
C ALA A 11 -6.03 -5.16 -7.98
N GLN A 12 -5.32 -4.25 -8.64
CA GLN A 12 -4.85 -4.39 -10.02
C GLN A 12 -3.41 -3.83 -10.14
N PRO A 13 -2.41 -4.49 -9.54
CA PRO A 13 -1.04 -3.97 -9.44
C PRO A 13 -0.40 -3.69 -10.80
N GLU A 14 -0.42 -4.67 -11.71
CA GLU A 14 0.19 -4.53 -13.04
C GLU A 14 -0.46 -3.40 -13.85
N ALA A 15 -1.79 -3.37 -13.92
CA ALA A 15 -2.52 -2.36 -14.68
C ALA A 15 -2.36 -0.96 -14.09
N THR A 16 -2.33 -0.83 -12.76
CA THR A 16 -2.16 0.47 -12.09
C THR A 16 -0.72 0.98 -12.22
N LEU A 17 0.27 0.09 -12.10
CA LEU A 17 1.69 0.42 -12.31
C LEU A 17 1.95 0.82 -13.77
N ALA A 18 1.37 0.11 -14.74
CA ALA A 18 1.48 0.46 -16.16
C ALA A 18 1.03 1.91 -16.42
N LYS A 19 -0.17 2.27 -15.96
CA LYS A 19 -0.74 3.62 -16.09
C LYS A 19 0.13 4.69 -15.41
N LEU A 20 0.70 4.38 -14.25
CA LEU A 20 1.61 5.29 -13.54
C LEU A 20 2.88 5.53 -14.37
N LEU A 21 3.48 4.48 -14.91
CA LEU A 21 4.71 4.55 -15.71
C LEU A 21 4.49 5.28 -17.04
N GLU A 22 3.35 5.06 -17.69
CA GLU A 22 2.92 5.86 -18.85
C GLU A 22 2.81 7.34 -18.50
N PHE A 23 2.16 7.67 -17.38
CA PHE A 23 2.04 9.05 -16.90
C PHE A 23 3.41 9.69 -16.59
N MET A 24 4.38 8.91 -16.10
CA MET A 24 5.75 9.37 -15.84
C MET A 24 6.59 9.55 -17.12
N GLY A 25 6.10 9.07 -18.28
CA GLY A 25 6.82 9.13 -19.55
C GLY A 25 7.87 8.03 -19.72
N THR A 26 7.83 6.97 -18.91
CA THR A 26 8.76 5.84 -18.93
C THR A 26 7.99 4.52 -18.96
N PRO A 27 7.23 4.23 -20.04
CA PRO A 27 6.45 3.01 -20.11
C PRO A 27 7.36 1.78 -20.06
N GLY A 28 7.00 0.81 -19.23
CA GLY A 28 7.66 -0.50 -19.19
C GLY A 28 6.96 -1.50 -20.10
N THR A 29 7.68 -2.54 -20.51
CA THR A 29 7.11 -3.72 -21.15
C THR A 29 6.22 -4.51 -20.17
N PRO A 30 5.27 -5.34 -20.65
CA PRO A 30 4.46 -6.17 -19.78
C PRO A 30 5.29 -7.07 -18.84
N GLU A 31 6.42 -7.57 -19.33
CA GLU A 31 7.36 -8.40 -18.58
C GLU A 31 8.03 -7.62 -17.45
N GLU A 32 8.59 -6.43 -17.74
CA GLU A 32 9.22 -5.57 -16.72
C GLU A 32 8.22 -5.14 -15.64
N ILE A 33 6.97 -4.85 -16.03
CA ILE A 33 5.90 -4.50 -15.09
C ILE A 33 5.58 -5.68 -14.18
N ARG A 34 5.45 -6.89 -14.73
CA ARG A 34 5.21 -8.11 -13.96
C ARG A 34 6.34 -8.39 -12.98
N GLU A 35 7.59 -8.29 -13.43
CA GLU A 35 8.77 -8.47 -12.58
C GLU A 35 8.83 -7.44 -11.45
N ALA A 36 8.53 -6.17 -11.76
CA ALA A 36 8.48 -5.11 -10.75
C ALA A 36 7.37 -5.36 -9.71
N VAL A 37 6.19 -5.82 -10.14
CA VAL A 37 5.08 -6.19 -9.24
C VAL A 37 5.45 -7.39 -8.37
N GLU A 38 6.06 -8.43 -8.92
CA GLU A 38 6.49 -9.60 -8.15
C GLU A 38 7.56 -9.22 -7.12
N PHE A 39 8.57 -8.46 -7.55
CA PHE A 39 9.63 -7.97 -6.67
C PHE A 39 9.10 -7.10 -5.54
N SER A 40 8.13 -6.22 -5.82
CA SER A 40 7.49 -5.33 -4.85
C SER A 40 6.27 -5.94 -4.15
N SER A 41 6.01 -7.25 -4.32
CA SER A 41 4.91 -7.92 -3.65
C SER A 41 5.08 -7.89 -2.13
N TYR A 42 3.96 -7.86 -1.39
CA TYR A 42 3.98 -7.85 0.07
C TYR A 42 4.83 -8.99 0.64
N GLU A 43 4.63 -10.22 0.14
CA GLU A 43 5.38 -11.40 0.59
C GLU A 43 6.88 -11.26 0.33
N ASN A 44 7.28 -10.74 -0.84
CA ASN A 44 8.69 -10.55 -1.14
C ASN A 44 9.30 -9.42 -0.30
N MET A 45 8.62 -8.29 -0.16
CA MET A 45 9.07 -7.18 0.69
C MET A 45 9.20 -7.60 2.16
N LYS A 46 8.27 -8.41 2.67
CA LYS A 46 8.34 -8.96 4.02
C LYS A 46 9.58 -9.83 4.21
N LYS A 47 9.84 -10.74 3.27
CA LYS A 47 11.05 -11.58 3.26
C LYS A 47 12.33 -10.74 3.18
N MET A 48 12.35 -9.69 2.37
CA MET A 48 13.51 -8.79 2.26
C MET A 48 13.77 -8.02 3.56
N GLU A 49 12.72 -7.58 4.26
CA GLU A 49 12.84 -6.93 5.58
C GLU A 49 13.39 -7.92 6.63
N GLU A 50 12.89 -9.16 6.65
CA GLU A 50 13.36 -10.22 7.56
C GLU A 50 14.81 -10.62 7.32
N LYS A 51 15.24 -10.67 6.05
CA LYS A 51 16.60 -11.02 5.62
C LYS A 51 17.60 -9.85 5.71
N LYS A 52 17.15 -8.66 6.13
CA LYS A 52 17.94 -7.42 6.13
C LYS A 52 18.55 -7.10 4.76
N THR A 53 17.85 -7.36 3.67
CA THR A 53 18.34 -7.08 2.30
C THR A 53 18.79 -5.62 2.14
N PHE A 54 18.15 -4.69 2.86
CA PHE A 54 18.46 -3.26 2.86
C PHE A 54 19.33 -2.80 4.05
N TRP A 55 20.18 -3.66 4.62
CA TRP A 55 21.03 -3.31 5.77
C TRP A 55 21.94 -2.10 5.53
N LEU A 56 22.33 -1.84 4.27
CA LEU A 56 23.10 -0.66 3.87
C LEU A 56 22.30 0.66 3.96
N SER A 57 20.96 0.60 4.03
CA SER A 57 20.09 1.76 4.27
C SER A 57 20.05 2.17 5.76
N GLY A 58 20.91 1.57 6.59
CA GLY A 58 20.98 1.78 8.03
C GLY A 58 19.84 1.11 8.80
N GLY A 59 19.77 1.38 10.11
CA GLY A 59 18.77 0.79 11.01
C GLY A 59 17.30 1.15 10.72
N ARG A 60 17.03 1.96 9.68
CA ARG A 60 15.67 2.41 9.31
C ARG A 60 14.83 1.33 8.65
N MET A 61 15.48 0.39 7.97
CA MET A 61 14.83 -0.70 7.21
C MET A 61 14.89 -2.05 7.94
N VAL A 62 15.04 -2.04 9.26
CA VAL A 62 14.98 -3.22 10.12
C VAL A 62 13.94 -3.04 11.23
N PRO A 63 13.27 -4.11 11.67
CA PRO A 63 12.38 -4.04 12.83
C PRO A 63 13.18 -3.67 14.08
N LYS A 64 12.55 -2.89 14.98
CA LYS A 64 13.14 -2.56 16.28
C LYS A 64 13.20 -3.81 17.17
N ASP A 65 12.17 -4.66 17.07
CA ASP A 65 12.01 -5.90 17.83
C ASP A 65 11.48 -6.99 16.90
N ARG A 66 12.25 -8.05 16.71
CA ARG A 66 11.93 -9.15 15.78
C ARG A 66 10.81 -10.04 16.31
N ASP A 67 10.63 -10.09 17.63
CA ASP A 67 9.61 -10.92 18.27
C ASP A 67 8.26 -10.19 18.31
N ASN A 68 8.24 -8.90 17.95
CA ASN A 68 7.03 -8.10 17.83
C ASN A 68 6.72 -7.75 16.35
N PRO A 69 5.74 -8.44 15.74
CA PRO A 69 5.32 -8.20 14.35
C PRO A 69 4.94 -6.75 14.05
N ASN A 70 4.54 -5.95 15.05
CA ASN A 70 4.14 -4.56 14.87
C ASN A 70 5.32 -3.60 14.68
N THR A 71 6.56 -4.02 14.91
CA THR A 71 7.73 -3.15 14.69
C THR A 71 8.30 -3.24 13.28
N TYR A 72 7.82 -4.21 12.50
CA TYR A 72 8.07 -4.34 11.07
C TYR A 72 7.37 -3.22 10.31
N LYS A 73 8.04 -2.72 9.28
CA LYS A 73 7.52 -1.69 8.39
C LYS A 73 6.60 -2.33 7.35
N VAL A 74 6.95 -3.51 6.85
CA VAL A 74 6.07 -4.35 6.04
C VAL A 74 5.20 -5.18 6.98
N ARG A 75 4.11 -4.57 7.47
CA ARG A 75 3.33 -5.14 8.58
C ARG A 75 2.19 -6.06 8.15
N ARG A 76 1.27 -5.57 7.30
CA ARG A 76 0.03 -6.31 6.94
C ARG A 76 -0.43 -6.19 5.49
N ALA A 77 -0.13 -5.06 4.83
CA ALA A 77 -0.62 -4.75 3.47
C ALA A 77 -2.12 -5.06 3.23
N LYS A 78 -2.95 -4.85 4.27
CA LYS A 78 -4.39 -5.11 4.25
C LYS A 78 -5.15 -3.82 3.97
N VAL A 79 -5.94 -3.81 2.90
CA VAL A 79 -6.90 -2.74 2.61
C VAL A 79 -7.99 -2.76 3.68
N GLY A 80 -8.36 -1.57 4.19
CA GLY A 80 -9.37 -1.45 5.24
C GLY A 80 -8.96 -2.03 6.60
N GLY A 81 -7.65 -2.26 6.84
CA GLY A 81 -7.16 -2.87 8.07
C GLY A 81 -7.40 -2.08 9.35
N TYR A 82 -7.85 -0.83 9.27
CA TYR A 82 -8.24 -0.02 10.43
C TYR A 82 -9.43 -0.63 11.18
N ARG A 83 -10.35 -1.32 10.47
CA ARG A 83 -11.52 -2.00 11.07
C ARG A 83 -11.15 -3.10 12.07
N ASP A 84 -9.91 -3.56 12.06
CA ASP A 84 -9.44 -4.54 13.05
C ASP A 84 -9.04 -3.88 14.40
N TYR A 85 -9.09 -2.55 14.50
CA TYR A 85 -8.65 -1.78 15.68
C TYR A 85 -9.75 -0.93 16.31
N PHE A 86 -10.88 -0.76 15.63
CA PHE A 86 -11.98 0.09 16.05
C PHE A 86 -13.25 -0.75 16.14
N ASP A 87 -14.12 -0.41 17.08
CA ASP A 87 -15.46 -0.99 17.12
C ASP A 87 -16.37 -0.41 16.02
N ASP A 88 -17.55 -1.01 15.83
CA ASP A 88 -18.47 -0.64 14.76
C ASP A 88 -18.94 0.82 14.86
N GLU A 89 -19.09 1.37 16.06
CA GLU A 89 -19.49 2.76 16.28
C GLU A 89 -18.39 3.73 15.83
N GLN A 90 -17.15 3.44 16.23
CA GLN A 90 -15.98 4.20 15.82
C GLN A 90 -15.74 4.11 14.31
N VAL A 91 -15.93 2.94 13.70
CA VAL A 91 -15.85 2.78 12.23
C VAL A 91 -16.90 3.65 11.54
N ALA A 92 -18.14 3.64 12.02
CA ALA A 92 -19.20 4.48 11.47
C ALA A 92 -18.87 5.98 11.58
N GLN A 93 -18.29 6.43 12.70
CA GLN A 93 -17.83 7.81 12.87
C GLN A 93 -16.72 8.18 11.87
N ILE A 94 -15.74 7.28 11.64
CA ILE A 94 -14.68 7.49 10.66
C ILE A 94 -15.25 7.57 9.24
N GLU A 95 -16.16 6.67 8.89
CA GLU A 95 -16.81 6.66 7.57
C GLU A 95 -17.63 7.93 7.34
N ALA A 96 -18.40 8.39 8.33
CA ALA A 96 -19.11 9.67 8.26
C ALA A 96 -18.15 10.85 8.04
N LEU A 97 -17.06 10.91 8.82
CA LEU A 97 -16.06 11.97 8.67
C LEU A 97 -15.45 12.00 7.27
N VAL A 98 -15.09 10.84 6.72
CA VAL A 98 -14.55 10.73 5.36
C VAL A 98 -15.61 11.19 4.35
N ASN A 99 -16.85 10.74 4.49
CA ASN A 99 -17.93 11.11 3.57
C ASN A 99 -18.25 12.60 3.58
N ASP A 100 -18.22 13.23 4.75
CA ASP A 100 -18.64 14.63 4.92
C ASP A 100 -17.53 15.64 4.61
N THR A 101 -16.26 15.27 4.86
CA THR A 101 -15.15 16.23 4.84
C THR A 101 -14.13 15.97 3.72
N LEU A 102 -14.01 14.74 3.23
CA LEU A 102 -13.06 14.43 2.19
C LEU A 102 -13.64 14.73 0.81
N SER A 103 -12.85 15.41 -0.02
CA SER A 103 -13.24 15.72 -1.39
C SER A 103 -13.56 14.44 -2.19
N PRO A 104 -14.71 14.39 -2.89
CA PRO A 104 -15.07 13.30 -3.79
C PRO A 104 -14.03 13.00 -4.87
N PHE A 105 -13.20 13.99 -5.19
CA PHE A 105 -12.07 13.85 -6.10
C PHE A 105 -11.17 12.64 -5.78
N PHE A 106 -10.99 12.30 -4.50
CA PHE A 106 -10.13 11.18 -4.09
C PHE A 106 -10.81 9.80 -4.19
N GLY A 107 -12.12 9.74 -4.44
CA GLY A 107 -12.85 8.49 -4.65
C GLY A 107 -12.92 7.59 -3.41
N TYR A 108 -12.98 8.19 -2.21
CA TYR A 108 -13.10 7.48 -0.94
C TYR A 108 -14.50 7.59 -0.30
N ASN A 109 -15.38 8.42 -0.86
CA ASN A 109 -16.76 8.52 -0.38
C ASN A 109 -17.53 7.25 -0.76
N SER A 110 -18.37 6.77 0.15
CA SER A 110 -19.15 5.52 0.03
C SER A 110 -20.21 5.54 -1.08
N THR A 111 -20.34 6.65 -1.80
CA THR A 111 -21.38 6.92 -2.81
C THR A 111 -20.83 7.22 -4.22
N ALA A 112 -19.59 6.82 -4.52
CA ALA A 112 -19.03 6.90 -5.88
C ALA A 112 -19.13 5.56 -6.62
#